data_AF-A0A542QS95-F1
#
_entry.id   AF-A0A542QS95-F1
#
_cell.length_a   1.000
_cell.length_b   1.000
_cell.length_c   1.000
_cell.angle_alpha   90.00
_cell.angle_beta   90.00
_cell.angle_gamma   90.00
#
_symmetry.space_group_name_H-M   'P 1'
#
loop_
_entity.id
_entity.type
_entity.pdbx_description
1 polymer ?
#
loop_
_entity_poly.entity_id
_entity_poly.type
_entity_poly.pdbx_seq_one_letter_code
_entity_poly.pdbx_strand_id
1 'polypeptide(L)'
;MPHAAFPPDLVQAQRDWNRTYALLAEHQLHTTALRRRLLELSLRLVRHPFWATEQGRSPAARVELRRQVRAQEKEGGDRWSIA
;
A
#
# COMPACT_ATOMS: atom_id res chain seq x y z
N MET A 1 15.37 14.08 4.54
CA MET A 1 13.92 14.34 4.55
C MET A 1 13.30 13.47 5.64
N PRO A 2 12.64 14.02 6.67
CA PRO A 2 12.01 13.19 7.68
C PRO A 2 10.93 12.32 7.02
N HIS A 3 11.10 11.01 7.10
CA HIS A 3 10.11 10.05 6.67
C HIS A 3 8.89 10.24 7.58
N ALA A 4 7.77 10.72 7.03
CA ALA A 4 6.54 10.79 7.80
C ALA A 4 6.24 9.39 8.34
N ALA A 5 6.15 9.24 9.66
CA ALA A 5 5.86 7.97 10.29
C ALA A 5 4.39 7.63 10.01
N PHE A 6 4.14 6.86 8.95
CA PHE A 6 2.80 6.35 8.69
C PHE A 6 2.45 5.25 9.70
N PRO A 7 1.17 5.15 10.09
CA PRO A 7 0.70 4.03 10.89
C PRO A 7 0.99 2.69 10.21
N PRO A 8 1.42 1.66 10.96
CA PRO A 8 1.80 0.37 10.37
C PRO A 8 0.64 -0.31 9.65
N ASP A 9 -0.60 -0.17 10.14
CA ASP A 9 -1.81 -0.67 9.46
C ASP A 9 -2.00 -0.03 8.08
N LEU A 10 -1.75 1.27 7.95
CA LEU A 10 -1.87 1.99 6.69
C LEU A 10 -0.81 1.55 5.67
N VAL A 11 0.41 1.35 6.14
CA VAL A 11 1.52 0.79 5.34
C VAL A 11 1.18 -0.63 4.89
N GLN A 12 0.64 -1.46 5.79
CA GLN A 12 0.25 -2.83 5.49
C GLN A 12 -0.90 -2.89 4.48
N ALA A 13 -1.93 -2.05 4.64
CA ALA A 13 -3.04 -1.95 3.69
C ALA A 13 -2.58 -1.55 2.28
N GLN A 14 -1.59 -0.64 2.18
CA GLN A 14 -1.02 -0.25 0.88
C GLN A 14 -0.19 -1.38 0.24
N ARG A 15 0.56 -2.16 1.04
CA ARG A 15 1.27 -3.36 0.56
C ARG A 15 0.31 -4.43 0.07
N ASP A 16 -0.73 -4.73 0.85
CA ASP A 16 -1.77 -5.68 0.46
C ASP A 16 -2.48 -5.23 -0.82
N TRP A 17 -2.69 -3.92 -1.00
CA TRP A 17 -3.24 -3.36 -2.22
C TRP A 17 -2.31 -3.57 -3.42
N ASN A 18 -1.00 -3.29 -3.28
CA ASN A 18 -0.01 -3.52 -4.34
C ASN A 18 0.03 -4.99 -4.75
N ARG A 19 0.08 -5.92 -3.78
CA ARG A 19 0.10 -7.37 -4.03
C ARG A 19 -1.18 -7.84 -4.71
N THR A 20 -2.35 -7.39 -4.23
CA THR A 20 -3.64 -7.76 -4.82
C THR A 20 -3.76 -7.24 -6.26
N TYR A 21 -3.25 -6.04 -6.52
CA TYR A 21 -3.21 -5.48 -7.86
C TYR A 21 -2.26 -6.24 -8.80
N ALA A 22 -1.07 -6.63 -8.33
CA ALA A 22 -0.13 -7.46 -9.09
C ALA A 22 -0.77 -8.81 -9.47
N LEU A 23 -1.39 -9.50 -8.50
CA LEU A 23 -2.12 -10.75 -8.75
C LEU A 23 -3.26 -10.58 -9.75
N LEU A 24 -3.97 -9.45 -9.71
CA LEU A 24 -5.01 -9.12 -10.71
C LEU A 24 -4.44 -8.85 -12.10
N ALA A 25 -3.26 -8.25 -12.19
CA ALA A 25 -2.58 -7.99 -13.45
C ALA A 25 -2.02 -9.28 -14.07
N GLU A 26 -1.61 -10.24 -13.23
CA GLU A 26 -1.02 -11.52 -13.66
C GLU A 26 -2.08 -12.59 -14.00
N HIS A 27 -3.22 -12.63 -13.30
CA HIS A 27 -4.23 -13.68 -13.47
C HIS A 27 -5.60 -13.15 -13.93
N GLN A 28 -6.08 -13.63 -15.08
CA GLN A 28 -7.43 -13.33 -15.58
C GLN A 28 -8.53 -14.27 -15.03
N LEU A 29 -8.17 -15.39 -14.39
CA LEU A 29 -9.08 -16.36 -13.77
C LEU A 29 -9.14 -16.14 -12.24
N HIS A 30 -10.29 -16.36 -11.61
CA HIS A 30 -10.57 -16.08 -10.18
C HIS A 30 -10.55 -14.60 -9.75
N THR A 31 -10.80 -13.70 -10.70
CA THR A 31 -10.75 -12.24 -10.49
C THR A 31 -11.79 -11.68 -9.52
N THR A 32 -12.92 -12.36 -9.29
CA THR A 32 -13.98 -11.80 -8.43
C THR A 32 -13.54 -11.67 -6.96
N ALA A 33 -12.82 -12.64 -6.42
CA ALA A 33 -12.30 -12.58 -5.06
C ALA A 33 -11.24 -11.48 -4.92
N LEU A 34 -10.33 -11.38 -5.89
CA LEU A 34 -9.29 -10.36 -5.92
C LEU A 34 -9.86 -8.95 -6.12
N ARG A 35 -10.87 -8.78 -6.97
CA ARG A 35 -11.58 -7.50 -7.16
C ARG A 35 -12.30 -7.06 -5.90
N ARG A 36 -12.98 -7.98 -5.20
CA ARG A 36 -13.61 -7.69 -3.89
C ARG A 36 -12.57 -7.24 -2.88
N ARG A 37 -11.46 -7.99 -2.76
CA ARG A 37 -10.35 -7.63 -1.87
C ARG A 37 -9.75 -6.26 -2.22
N LEU A 38 -9.61 -5.94 -3.51
CA LEU A 38 -9.11 -4.64 -3.95
C LEU A 38 -10.05 -3.49 -3.55
N LEU A 39 -11.37 -3.68 -3.65
CA LEU A 39 -12.37 -2.68 -3.23
C LEU A 39 -12.34 -2.49 -1.70
N GLU A 40 -12.26 -3.57 -0.93
CA GLU A 40 -12.15 -3.51 0.52
C GLU A 40 -10.88 -2.78 0.97
N LEU A 41 -9.74 -3.10 0.36
CA LEU A 41 -8.47 -2.43 0.64
C LEU A 41 -8.51 -0.95 0.22
N SER A 42 -9.14 -0.63 -0.92
CA SER A 42 -9.33 0.75 -1.35
C SER A 42 -10.19 1.51 -0.34
N LEU A 43 -11.27 0.91 0.17
CA LEU A 43 -12.12 1.50 1.20
C LEU A 43 -11.36 1.75 2.50
N ARG A 44 -10.56 0.77 2.96
CA ARG A 44 -9.72 0.91 4.15
C ARG A 44 -8.71 2.04 4.00
N LEU A 45 -8.05 2.11 2.84
CA LEU A 45 -7.12 3.19 2.53
C LEU A 45 -7.82 4.54 2.54
N VAL A 46 -8.93 4.75 1.82
CA VAL A 46 -9.55 6.08 1.75
C VAL A 46 -10.21 6.53 3.05
N ARG A 47 -10.72 5.59 3.87
CA ARG A 47 -11.38 5.89 5.16
C ARG A 47 -10.42 5.94 6.35
N HIS A 48 -9.13 5.73 6.14
CA HIS A 48 -8.19 5.64 7.25
C HIS A 48 -8.13 6.96 8.05
N PRO A 49 -8.23 6.93 9.39
CA PRO A 49 -8.30 8.13 10.23
C PRO A 49 -7.06 9.02 10.12
N PHE A 50 -5.91 8.46 9.74
CA PHE A 50 -4.69 9.22 9.44
C PHE A 50 -4.93 10.37 8.46
N TRP A 51 -5.81 10.23 7.46
CA TRP A 51 -6.06 11.30 6.49
C TRP A 51 -6.78 12.52 7.07
N ALA A 52 -7.41 12.38 8.23
CA ALA A 52 -8.00 13.50 8.95
C ALA A 52 -6.99 14.27 9.82
N THR A 53 -5.77 13.72 10.00
CA THR A 53 -4.68 14.38 10.75
C THR A 53 -4.00 15.46 9.92
N GLU A 54 -3.25 16.35 10.57
CA GLU A 54 -2.47 17.40 9.91
C GLU A 54 -1.47 16.83 8.90
N GLN A 55 -0.82 15.72 9.25
CA GLN A 55 0.15 15.02 8.42
C GLN A 55 -0.49 14.32 7.22
N GLY A 56 -1.73 13.84 7.37
CA GLY A 56 -2.45 13.11 6.32
C GLY A 56 -3.33 13.99 5.42
N ARG A 57 -3.64 15.22 5.81
CA ARG A 57 -4.53 16.12 5.04
C ARG A 57 -3.96 16.51 3.68
N SER A 58 -2.63 16.49 3.54
CA SER A 58 -1.97 16.84 2.28
C SER A 58 -2.11 15.73 1.22
N PRO A 59 -2.47 16.05 -0.04
CA PRO A 59 -2.48 15.06 -1.13
C PRO A 59 -1.08 14.44 -1.37
N ALA A 60 0.00 15.15 -1.00
CA ALA A 60 1.36 14.63 -1.05
C ALA A 60 1.59 13.45 -0.09
N ALA A 61 0.84 13.37 1.02
CA ALA A 61 0.96 12.29 1.99
C ALA A 61 0.61 10.92 1.38
N ARG A 62 -0.36 10.86 0.46
CA ARG A 62 -0.68 9.64 -0.29
C ARG A 62 0.42 9.23 -1.25
N VAL A 63 1.08 10.20 -1.88
CA VAL A 63 2.22 9.96 -2.78
C VAL A 63 3.40 9.42 -1.98
N GLU A 64 3.67 10.04 -0.84
CA GLU A 64 4.74 9.64 0.05
C GLU A 64 4.52 8.23 0.59
N LEU A 65 3.31 7.89 1.07
CA LEU A 65 2.96 6.52 1.48
C LEU A 65 3.31 5.49 0.40
N ARG A 66 2.93 5.74 -0.86
CA ARG A 66 3.25 4.83 -1.97
C ARG A 66 4.74 4.75 -2.25
N ARG A 67 5.49 5.85 -2.10
CA ARG A 67 6.95 5.88 -2.27
C ARG A 67 7.64 5.05 -1.19
N GLN A 68 7.27 5.24 0.07
CA GLN A 68 7.85 4.52 1.20
C GLN A 68 7.58 3.01 1.10
N VAL A 69 6.34 2.63 0.79
CA VAL A 69 5.98 1.22 0.59
C VAL A 69 6.79 0.59 -0.54
N ARG A 70 6.90 1.27 -1.69
CA ARG A 70 7.72 0.76 -2.82
C ARG A 70 9.20 0.68 -2.50
N ALA A 71 9.75 1.62 -1.73
CA ALA A 71 11.14 1.55 -1.28
C ALA A 71 11.35 0.30 -0.40
N GLN A 72 10.47 0.09 0.59
CA GLN A 72 10.53 -1.06 1.48
C GLN A 72 10.35 -2.40 0.77
N GLU A 73 9.47 -2.46 -0.24
CA GLU A 73 9.29 -3.66 -1.07
C GLU A 73 10.57 -3.98 -1.87
N LYS A 74 11.25 -2.96 -2.40
CA LYS A 74 12.56 -3.13 -3.08
C LYS A 74 13.65 -3.57 -2.11
N GLU A 75 13.75 -2.93 -0.95
CA GLU A 75 14.72 -3.28 0.10
C GLU A 75 14.45 -4.68 0.69
N GLY A 76 13.19 -5.11 0.74
CA GLY A 76 12.78 -6.46 1.14
C GLY A 76 13.15 -7.53 0.11
N GLY A 77 13.01 -7.22 -1.18
CA GLY A 77 13.42 -8.10 -2.27
C GLY A 77 14.94 -8.21 -2.43
N ASP A 78 15.66 -7.10 -2.27
CA ASP A 78 17.13 -7.07 -2.35
C ASP A 78 17.78 -7.88 -1.21
N ARG A 79 17.19 -7.82 -0.02
CA ARG A 79 17.63 -8.58 1.17
C ARG A 79 17.44 -10.10 1.07
N TRP A 80 16.61 -10.60 0.16
CA TRP A 80 16.49 -12.04 -0.15
C TRP A 80 17.31 -12.47 -1.37
N SER A 81 18.05 -11.55 -2.00
CA SER A 81 18.90 -11.81 -3.18
C SER A 81 20.38 -12.08 -2.82
N ILE A 82 20.72 -12.14 -1.54
CA ILE A 82 22.06 -12.49 -1.03
C ILE A 82 21.99 -13.65 -0.02
N ALA A 83 21.60 -14.84 -0.48
CA ALA A 83 21.80 -16.09 0.24
C ALA A 83 21.96 -17.26 -0.73
#